data_AF-A0AAW2HSY1-F1
#
_entry.id   AF-A0AAW2HSY1-F1
#
_cell.length_a   1.000
_cell.length_b   1.000
_cell.length_c   1.000
_cell.angle_alpha   90.00
_cell.angle_beta   90.00
_cell.angle_gamma   90.00
#
_symmetry.space_group_name_H-M   'P 1'
#
loop_
_entity.id
_entity.type
_entity.pdbx_description
1 polymer ?
#
loop_
_entity_poly.entity_id
_entity_poly.type
_entity_poly.pdbx_seq_one_letter_code
_entity_poly.pdbx_strand_id
1 'polypeptide(L)'
;MFLNFLSTWSYWNKWSNNLRSSKLVQLQLITELDQCAEILSCDAEEAISRLVQTWSTNKPRPTDDLLNWDMKLNVRSRFLVILQAKYPTLDTTEIRRSAVLSEFEMVSSLEILREGMTADVDVRVRKLADACCSLERHLSEEMVVDGNENAFFESCMLLNKVMASIRSDAVDASRESLRYAESQLGAPISEKQLQYLEKATRIRTDRELSEAFLELMKYHRRSGNNKELAKCLLRSMQLGNPEARHLFCCLLNKQLNEWMCDDEIKESCSAVPVWMFLKWTNQILANVDSIMFPFVKDILIRLTEEYPNAIRFAFRLSKENYKYSHVYGQQCRLLVHRLDSLLSDAVHENFLTALSYVAPPSLVLQYDLNKILVELRRPTTNWASVIEDMKEVRERLFGQENAFRGSAFDCLMPFRQQLDKLLKRRDISVWQEKISAILKSLQRSANPTTLKEYSPYLTSLKNTTIELPGQYSGDQKPILNYHVTISSFKYNVLVMNSKCQPIRVTILGNDAKDYKFLIKFGEDLRQDQRIQQVFGHMNHVLRTNPESSRLSIDTYGVVPLKNNLGMIEWVSRTTSLFELLTRKR
;
A
#
# COMPACT_ATOMS: atom_id res chain seq x y z
N MET A 1 15.48 -40.53 8.78
CA MET A 1 14.50 -39.62 8.14
C MET A 1 15.14 -38.58 7.22
N PHE A 2 16.19 -37.88 7.68
CA PHE A 2 16.86 -36.84 6.90
C PHE A 2 17.41 -37.30 5.52
N LEU A 3 18.06 -38.47 5.45
CA LEU A 3 18.56 -39.01 4.16
C LEU A 3 17.43 -39.28 3.14
N ASN A 4 16.26 -39.70 3.61
CA ASN A 4 15.08 -39.89 2.75
C ASN A 4 14.50 -38.54 2.29
N PHE A 5 14.51 -37.53 3.15
CA PHE A 5 14.19 -36.15 2.73
C PHE A 5 15.16 -35.68 1.64
N LEU A 6 16.47 -35.88 1.80
CA LEU A 6 17.46 -35.45 0.81
C LEU A 6 17.30 -36.15 -0.54
N SER A 7 17.07 -37.47 -0.55
CA SER A 7 16.88 -38.19 -1.82
C SER A 7 15.64 -37.69 -2.57
N THR A 8 14.51 -37.55 -1.88
CA THR A 8 13.27 -37.05 -2.47
C THR A 8 13.37 -35.58 -2.91
N TRP A 9 14.04 -34.74 -2.12
CA TRP A 9 14.29 -33.33 -2.43
C TRP A 9 15.16 -33.14 -3.69
N SER A 10 16.17 -33.99 -3.85
CA SER A 10 17.09 -33.98 -4.99
C SER A 10 16.41 -34.39 -6.30
N TYR A 11 15.40 -35.26 -6.22
CA TYR A 11 14.65 -35.75 -7.37
C TYR A 11 13.65 -34.72 -7.91
N TRP A 12 13.16 -33.81 -7.05
CA TRP A 12 12.11 -32.87 -7.43
C TRP A 12 12.60 -31.71 -8.29
N ASN A 13 11.82 -31.42 -9.33
CA ASN A 13 12.05 -30.28 -10.19
C ASN A 13 12.02 -28.96 -9.39
N LYS A 14 12.98 -28.07 -9.64
CA LYS A 14 13.10 -26.74 -9.03
C LYS A 14 11.86 -25.86 -9.25
N TRP A 15 11.11 -26.08 -10.33
CA TRP A 15 9.90 -25.31 -10.66
C TRP A 15 8.65 -25.78 -9.90
N SER A 16 8.70 -26.93 -9.23
CA SER A 16 7.58 -27.48 -8.46
C SER A 16 7.46 -26.83 -7.08
N ASN A 17 7.23 -25.52 -7.03
CA ASN A 17 7.22 -24.72 -5.80
C ASN A 17 6.28 -25.27 -4.73
N ASN A 18 5.05 -25.66 -5.08
CA ASN A 18 4.09 -26.18 -4.09
C ASN A 18 4.57 -27.48 -3.42
N LEU A 19 5.08 -28.42 -4.22
CA LEU A 19 5.62 -29.68 -3.70
C LEU A 19 6.82 -29.39 -2.80
N ARG A 20 7.81 -28.64 -3.31
CA ARG A 20 9.03 -28.28 -2.57
C ARG A 20 8.71 -27.55 -1.27
N SER A 21 7.80 -26.58 -1.28
CA SER A 21 7.36 -25.90 -0.06
C SER A 21 6.76 -26.88 0.96
N SER A 22 5.87 -27.79 0.53
CA SER A 22 5.28 -28.81 1.42
C SER A 22 6.36 -29.72 2.04
N LYS A 23 7.37 -30.14 1.27
CA LYS A 23 8.45 -30.99 1.78
C LYS A 23 9.40 -30.26 2.73
N LEU A 24 9.70 -28.98 2.47
CA LEU A 24 10.50 -28.16 3.39
C LEU A 24 9.89 -28.11 4.79
N VAL A 25 8.56 -28.13 4.90
CA VAL A 25 7.92 -28.17 6.22
C VAL A 25 8.20 -29.49 6.94
N GLN A 26 8.27 -30.62 6.22
CA GLN A 26 8.67 -31.90 6.81
C GLN A 26 10.10 -31.87 7.38
N LEU A 27 11.00 -31.05 6.81
CA LEU A 27 12.35 -30.90 7.35
C LEU A 27 12.32 -30.29 8.76
N GLN A 28 11.44 -29.31 9.01
CA GLN A 28 11.28 -28.73 10.34
C GLN A 28 10.83 -29.76 11.37
N LEU A 29 9.93 -30.67 10.98
CA LEU A 29 9.49 -31.76 11.84
C LEU A 29 10.63 -32.74 12.14
N ILE A 30 11.43 -33.10 11.13
CA ILE A 30 12.60 -33.98 11.29
C ILE A 30 13.61 -33.35 12.25
N THR A 31 13.88 -32.04 12.14
CA THR A 31 14.80 -31.34 13.05
C THR A 31 14.27 -31.24 14.47
N GLU A 32 12.96 -31.01 14.65
CA GLU A 32 12.35 -31.00 15.99
C GLU A 32 12.43 -32.38 16.65
N LEU A 33 12.19 -33.47 15.90
CA LEU A 33 12.34 -34.84 16.41
C LEU A 33 13.79 -35.17 16.82
N ASP A 34 14.77 -34.68 16.06
CA ASP A 34 16.20 -34.87 16.35
C ASP A 34 16.60 -34.14 17.64
N GLN A 35 16.18 -32.88 17.80
CA GLN A 35 16.38 -32.11 19.02
C GLN A 35 15.73 -32.77 20.25
N CYS A 36 14.52 -33.28 20.08
CA CYS A 36 13.82 -34.05 21.11
C CYS A 36 14.63 -35.29 21.52
N ALA A 37 15.15 -36.05 20.56
CA ALA A 37 15.95 -37.24 20.82
C ALA A 37 17.25 -36.92 21.57
N GLU A 38 17.93 -35.83 21.18
CA GLU A 38 19.16 -35.37 21.82
C GLU A 38 18.93 -35.01 23.31
N ILE A 39 17.85 -34.28 23.60
CA ILE A 39 17.49 -33.90 24.97
C ILE A 39 17.15 -35.12 25.85
N LEU A 40 16.52 -36.14 25.27
CA LEU A 40 16.27 -37.40 25.99
C LEU A 40 17.55 -38.17 26.32
N SER A 41 18.66 -37.88 25.64
CA SER A 41 19.95 -38.56 25.84
C SER A 41 20.91 -37.86 26.79
N CYS A 42 20.76 -36.55 27.03
CA CYS A 42 21.74 -35.71 27.73
C CYS A 42 21.36 -35.25 29.15
N ASP A 43 20.20 -35.66 29.70
CA ASP A 43 19.72 -35.37 31.06
C ASP A 43 19.98 -33.91 31.55
N ALA A 44 19.54 -32.92 30.78
CA ALA A 44 19.74 -31.50 31.09
C ALA A 44 18.42 -30.70 31.09
N GLU A 45 17.96 -30.26 32.27
CA GLU A 45 16.77 -29.40 32.42
C GLU A 45 16.90 -28.08 31.65
N GLU A 46 18.10 -27.49 31.63
CA GLU A 46 18.38 -26.24 30.92
C GLU A 46 18.22 -26.38 29.39
N ALA A 47 18.37 -27.59 28.84
CA ALA A 47 18.12 -27.87 27.43
C ALA A 47 16.61 -27.94 27.12
N ILE A 48 15.80 -28.41 28.08
CA ILE A 48 14.34 -28.45 27.96
C ILE A 48 13.77 -27.02 27.91
N SER A 49 14.20 -26.13 28.82
CA SER A 49 13.76 -24.73 28.84
C SER A 49 14.10 -24.00 27.53
N ARG A 50 15.31 -24.23 26.99
CA ARG A 50 15.74 -23.67 25.70
C ARG A 50 14.92 -24.20 24.52
N LEU A 51 14.59 -25.49 24.51
CA LEU A 51 13.75 -26.09 23.47
C LEU A 51 12.34 -25.49 23.47
N VAL A 52 11.74 -25.36 24.66
CA VAL A 52 10.40 -24.78 24.85
C VAL A 52 10.36 -23.33 24.38
N GLN A 53 11.37 -22.54 24.71
CA GLN A 53 11.50 -21.17 24.21
C GLN A 53 11.65 -21.15 22.67
N THR A 54 12.37 -22.10 22.09
CA THR A 54 12.50 -22.26 20.63
C THR A 54 11.17 -22.62 19.98
N TRP A 55 10.38 -23.51 20.58
CA TRP A 55 9.04 -23.86 20.09
C TRP A 55 8.05 -22.70 20.10
N SER A 56 8.18 -21.79 21.08
CA SER A 56 7.36 -20.58 21.18
C SER A 56 7.62 -19.59 20.04
N THR A 57 8.83 -19.58 19.48
CA THR A 57 9.25 -18.68 18.40
C THR A 57 9.18 -19.34 17.01
N ASN A 58 9.40 -20.66 16.93
CA ASN A 58 9.38 -21.44 15.69
C ASN A 58 8.00 -22.09 15.43
N LYS A 59 6.98 -21.25 15.28
CA LYS A 59 5.61 -21.67 14.93
C LYS A 59 5.47 -21.76 13.39
N PRO A 60 4.65 -22.69 12.85
CA PRO A 60 4.28 -22.60 11.44
C PRO A 60 3.57 -21.26 11.15
N ARG A 61 3.49 -20.86 9.89
CA ARG A 61 2.78 -19.63 9.50
C ARG A 61 1.28 -19.92 9.39
N PRO A 62 0.42 -18.91 9.59
CA PRO A 62 -1.03 -19.02 9.37
C PRO A 62 -1.46 -19.44 7.95
N THR A 63 -0.54 -19.37 6.98
CA THR A 63 -0.77 -19.75 5.58
C THR A 63 -0.20 -21.14 5.24
N ASP A 64 0.44 -21.80 6.20
CA ASP A 64 0.97 -23.15 6.01
C ASP A 64 -0.17 -24.17 6.25
N ASP A 65 -0.13 -25.29 5.51
CA ASP A 65 -1.15 -26.35 5.57
C ASP A 65 -1.41 -26.84 7.01
N LEU A 66 -2.69 -27.02 7.35
CA LEU A 66 -3.18 -27.52 8.64
C LEU A 66 -2.52 -28.84 9.06
N LEU A 67 -2.19 -29.69 8.10
CA LEU A 67 -1.49 -30.94 8.38
C LEU A 67 -0.12 -30.71 9.04
N ASN A 68 0.56 -29.61 8.71
CA ASN A 68 1.85 -29.27 9.32
C ASN A 68 1.68 -28.79 10.77
N TRP A 69 0.63 -28.02 11.02
CA TRP A 69 0.26 -27.60 12.37
C TRP A 69 -0.05 -28.81 13.24
N ASP A 70 -0.90 -29.72 12.75
CA ASP A 70 -1.30 -30.96 13.42
C ASP A 70 -0.10 -31.87 13.70
N MET A 71 0.78 -32.09 12.72
CA MET A 71 1.98 -32.90 12.91
C MET A 71 2.92 -32.32 13.98
N LYS A 72 3.21 -31.01 13.93
CA LYS A 72 4.08 -30.38 14.94
C LYS A 72 3.47 -30.43 16.32
N LEU A 73 2.18 -30.15 16.45
CA LEU A 73 1.45 -30.23 17.71
C LEU A 73 1.54 -31.61 18.32
N ASN A 74 1.19 -32.64 17.55
CA ASN A 74 1.20 -34.02 18.02
C ASN A 74 2.59 -34.46 18.48
N VAL A 75 3.65 -34.06 17.75
CA VAL A 75 5.03 -34.36 18.15
C VAL A 75 5.40 -33.65 19.46
N ARG A 76 5.12 -32.35 19.57
CA ARG A 76 5.43 -31.55 20.77
C ARG A 76 4.66 -32.06 21.99
N SER A 77 3.36 -32.30 21.86
CA SER A 77 2.50 -32.82 22.93
C SER A 77 2.99 -34.19 23.43
N ARG A 78 3.25 -35.13 22.51
CA ARG A 78 3.80 -36.45 22.89
C ARG A 78 5.17 -36.34 23.57
N PHE A 79 6.02 -35.43 23.12
CA PHE A 79 7.32 -35.21 23.74
C PHE A 79 7.19 -34.69 25.18
N LEU A 80 6.27 -33.75 25.42
CA LEU A 80 5.98 -33.24 26.76
C LEU A 80 5.50 -34.35 27.70
N VAL A 81 4.64 -35.26 27.22
CA VAL A 81 4.21 -36.43 27.98
C VAL A 81 5.40 -37.34 28.34
N ILE A 82 6.32 -37.58 27.41
CA ILE A 82 7.53 -38.38 27.65
C ILE A 82 8.44 -37.70 28.67
N LEU A 83 8.63 -36.38 28.56
CA LEU A 83 9.42 -35.61 29.53
C LEU A 83 8.82 -35.66 30.93
N GLN A 84 7.50 -35.53 31.06
CA GLN A 84 6.81 -35.59 32.35
C GLN A 84 6.96 -36.95 33.02
N ALA A 85 6.90 -38.03 32.23
CA ALA A 85 7.13 -39.38 32.74
C ALA A 85 8.60 -39.60 33.18
N LYS A 86 9.56 -38.99 32.49
CA LYS A 86 11.00 -39.10 32.79
C LYS A 86 11.45 -38.20 33.94
N TYR A 87 10.83 -37.02 34.08
CA TYR A 87 11.15 -36.01 35.09
C TYR A 87 9.89 -35.58 35.85
N PRO A 88 9.44 -36.34 36.88
CA PRO A 88 8.21 -36.05 37.60
C PRO A 88 8.24 -34.73 38.39
N THR A 89 9.44 -34.23 38.71
CA THR A 89 9.66 -32.96 39.43
C THR A 89 9.75 -31.74 38.52
N LEU A 90 9.77 -31.95 37.20
CA LEU A 90 9.77 -30.86 36.23
C LEU A 90 8.40 -30.18 36.30
N ASP A 91 8.36 -28.86 36.53
CA ASP A 91 7.13 -28.07 36.47
C ASP A 91 6.64 -28.03 35.01
N THR A 92 5.92 -29.09 34.63
CA THR A 92 5.30 -29.20 33.32
C THR A 92 4.13 -28.25 33.18
N THR A 93 3.63 -27.61 34.24
CA THR A 93 2.59 -26.59 34.16
C THR A 93 3.12 -25.30 33.56
N GLU A 94 4.33 -24.84 33.92
CA GLU A 94 4.97 -23.68 33.28
C GLU A 94 5.44 -24.00 31.85
N ILE A 95 5.87 -25.25 31.60
CA ILE A 95 6.21 -25.74 30.27
C ILE A 95 4.97 -25.97 29.40
N ARG A 96 3.84 -26.49 29.90
CA ARG A 96 2.58 -26.62 29.16
C ARG A 96 1.92 -25.25 28.92
N ARG A 97 2.12 -24.29 29.85
CA ARG A 97 1.73 -22.87 29.71
C ARG A 97 2.58 -22.12 28.67
N SER A 98 3.89 -22.35 28.64
CA SER A 98 4.83 -21.68 27.71
C SER A 98 4.98 -22.41 26.37
N ALA A 99 4.87 -23.73 26.37
CA ALA A 99 4.80 -24.62 25.22
C ALA A 99 3.35 -25.01 24.89
N VAL A 100 2.60 -24.05 24.35
CA VAL A 100 1.71 -24.39 23.22
C VAL A 100 0.34 -25.01 23.57
N LEU A 101 0.07 -25.72 24.67
CA LEU A 101 -1.20 -26.49 24.72
C LEU A 101 -2.51 -25.65 24.79
N SER A 102 -2.69 -24.69 25.72
CA SER A 102 -3.97 -23.98 25.83
C SER A 102 -4.21 -22.92 24.74
N GLU A 103 -3.15 -22.24 24.29
CA GLU A 103 -3.25 -21.19 23.29
C GLU A 103 -3.14 -21.72 21.85
N PHE A 104 -2.45 -22.84 21.61
CA PHE A 104 -2.11 -23.33 20.28
C PHE A 104 -2.98 -24.49 19.80
N GLU A 105 -3.52 -25.36 20.66
CA GLU A 105 -4.64 -26.22 20.25
C GLU A 105 -5.83 -25.32 19.87
N MET A 106 -6.06 -24.24 20.64
CA MET A 106 -7.06 -23.24 20.31
C MET A 106 -6.71 -22.46 19.04
N VAL A 107 -5.49 -21.97 18.84
CA VAL A 107 -5.10 -21.24 17.61
C VAL A 107 -5.10 -22.15 16.39
N SER A 108 -4.68 -23.42 16.52
CA SER A 108 -4.73 -24.39 15.42
C SER A 108 -6.17 -24.78 15.11
N SER A 109 -7.02 -25.01 16.11
CA SER A 109 -8.46 -25.18 15.90
C SER A 109 -9.13 -23.92 15.33
N LEU A 110 -8.70 -22.71 15.72
CA LEU A 110 -9.18 -21.43 15.18
C LEU A 110 -8.67 -21.17 13.75
N GLU A 111 -7.48 -21.65 13.37
CA GLU A 111 -6.95 -21.58 12.01
C GLU A 111 -7.55 -22.65 11.10
N ILE A 112 -7.82 -23.86 11.61
CA ILE A 112 -8.67 -24.88 10.96
C ILE A 112 -10.10 -24.33 10.76
N LEU A 113 -10.65 -23.59 11.74
CA LEU A 113 -11.93 -22.89 11.64
C LEU A 113 -11.90 -21.70 10.66
N ARG A 114 -10.77 -21.00 10.54
CA ARG A 114 -10.57 -19.86 9.63
C ARG A 114 -10.36 -20.31 8.18
N GLU A 115 -9.68 -21.43 7.95
CA GLU A 115 -9.54 -22.04 6.62
C GLU A 115 -10.80 -22.81 6.19
N GLY A 116 -11.56 -23.37 7.14
CA GLY A 116 -12.86 -24.04 6.89
C GLY A 116 -14.02 -23.09 6.54
N MET A 117 -13.77 -21.79 6.38
CA MET A 117 -14.78 -20.76 6.13
C MET A 117 -15.50 -20.86 4.77
N THR A 118 -15.15 -21.82 3.91
CA THR A 118 -15.77 -22.04 2.58
C THR A 118 -16.93 -23.03 2.52
N ALA A 119 -17.40 -23.58 3.66
CA ALA A 119 -18.57 -24.47 3.69
C ALA A 119 -19.82 -23.87 4.38
N ASP A 120 -20.98 -24.42 3.99
CA ASP A 120 -22.35 -24.07 4.37
C ASP A 120 -22.61 -24.09 5.89
N VAL A 121 -23.51 -23.22 6.38
CA VAL A 121 -23.66 -22.81 7.79
C VAL A 121 -24.01 -23.97 8.72
N ASP A 122 -24.78 -24.96 8.27
CA ASP A 122 -25.19 -26.11 9.10
C ASP A 122 -24.10 -27.18 9.27
N VAL A 123 -23.12 -27.22 8.34
CA VAL A 123 -21.92 -28.06 8.47
C VAL A 123 -20.92 -27.39 9.42
N ARG A 124 -20.91 -26.05 9.47
CA ARG A 124 -20.12 -25.26 10.44
C ARG A 124 -20.45 -25.63 11.88
N VAL A 125 -21.74 -25.61 12.25
CA VAL A 125 -22.19 -25.83 13.63
C VAL A 125 -21.89 -27.25 14.13
N ARG A 126 -22.03 -28.26 13.25
CA ARG A 126 -21.75 -29.67 13.61
C ARG A 126 -20.26 -29.95 13.80
N LYS A 127 -19.40 -29.50 12.89
CA LYS A 127 -17.94 -29.68 13.04
C LYS A 127 -17.37 -28.86 14.20
N LEU A 128 -17.94 -27.69 14.48
CA LEU A 128 -17.67 -26.91 15.70
C LEU A 128 -18.03 -27.70 16.97
N ALA A 129 -19.23 -28.28 17.01
CA ALA A 129 -19.65 -29.09 18.15
C ALA A 129 -18.77 -30.33 18.33
N ASP A 130 -18.37 -31.01 17.25
CA ASP A 130 -17.54 -32.21 17.33
C ASP A 130 -16.09 -31.91 17.76
N ALA A 131 -15.49 -30.81 17.25
CA ALA A 131 -14.15 -30.37 17.64
C ALA A 131 -14.12 -29.87 19.10
N CYS A 132 -15.11 -29.08 19.51
CA CYS A 132 -15.27 -28.66 20.91
C CYS A 132 -15.55 -29.85 21.83
N CYS A 133 -16.38 -30.82 21.44
CA CYS A 133 -16.61 -32.05 22.22
C CYS A 133 -15.35 -32.93 22.31
N SER A 134 -14.50 -32.94 21.28
CA SER A 134 -13.22 -33.67 21.30
C SER A 134 -12.21 -32.99 22.23
N LEU A 135 -12.12 -31.66 22.19
CA LEU A 135 -11.31 -30.84 23.10
C LEU A 135 -11.82 -30.95 24.55
N GLU A 136 -13.14 -30.87 24.76
CA GLU A 136 -13.77 -31.07 26.07
C GLU A 136 -13.50 -32.47 26.59
N ARG A 137 -13.56 -33.53 25.76
CA ARG A 137 -13.19 -34.90 26.20
C ARG A 137 -11.72 -35.02 26.58
N HIS A 138 -10.81 -34.45 25.79
CA HIS A 138 -9.38 -34.52 26.10
C HIS A 138 -9.01 -33.71 27.36
N LEU A 139 -9.58 -32.51 27.49
CA LEU A 139 -9.42 -31.69 28.69
C LEU A 139 -10.07 -32.34 29.91
N SER A 140 -11.27 -32.92 29.79
CA SER A 140 -11.93 -33.60 30.91
C SER A 140 -11.26 -34.91 31.33
N GLU A 141 -10.60 -35.64 30.43
CA GLU A 141 -9.82 -36.84 30.78
C GLU A 141 -8.52 -36.53 31.53
N GLU A 142 -7.83 -35.41 31.23
CA GLU A 142 -6.65 -34.95 32.00
C GLU A 142 -7.01 -34.23 33.31
N MET A 143 -8.20 -33.63 33.41
CA MET A 143 -8.64 -32.80 34.55
C MET A 143 -9.09 -33.59 35.79
N VAL A 144 -9.23 -34.91 35.70
CA VAL A 144 -9.58 -35.75 36.87
C VAL A 144 -8.36 -36.01 37.79
N VAL A 145 -7.14 -35.70 37.34
CA VAL A 145 -5.91 -36.09 38.05
C VAL A 145 -5.35 -35.02 38.99
N ASP A 146 -5.60 -33.72 38.76
CA ASP A 146 -5.16 -32.65 39.66
C ASP A 146 -6.24 -31.60 39.85
N GLY A 147 -6.81 -31.55 41.07
CA GLY A 147 -7.90 -30.68 41.50
C GLY A 147 -7.55 -29.19 41.53
N ASN A 148 -7.24 -28.62 40.38
CA ASN A 148 -6.84 -27.22 40.23
C ASN A 148 -7.97 -26.41 39.58
N GLU A 149 -8.84 -25.84 40.42
CA GLU A 149 -10.01 -25.03 40.04
C GLU A 149 -9.64 -23.83 39.13
N ASN A 150 -8.40 -23.36 39.15
CA ASN A 150 -7.91 -22.28 38.29
C ASN A 150 -7.74 -22.68 36.80
N ALA A 151 -7.39 -23.94 36.52
CA ALA A 151 -7.27 -24.45 35.15
C ALA A 151 -8.66 -24.67 34.50
N PHE A 152 -9.64 -25.07 35.32
CA PHE A 152 -11.06 -25.08 34.94
C PHE A 152 -11.55 -23.67 34.59
N PHE A 153 -11.20 -22.67 35.40
CA PHE A 153 -11.59 -21.29 35.16
C PHE A 153 -10.96 -20.68 33.90
N GLU A 154 -9.68 -20.98 33.60
CA GLU A 154 -9.02 -20.52 32.38
C GLU A 154 -9.55 -21.21 31.11
N SER A 155 -9.80 -22.52 31.17
CA SER A 155 -10.38 -23.29 30.06
C SER A 155 -11.85 -22.91 29.79
N CYS A 156 -12.66 -22.68 30.82
CA CYS A 156 -14.02 -22.16 30.68
C CYS A 156 -14.06 -20.70 30.18
N MET A 157 -13.08 -19.86 30.54
CA MET A 157 -12.93 -18.53 29.92
C MET A 157 -12.51 -18.60 28.46
N LEU A 158 -11.73 -19.61 28.06
CA LEU A 158 -11.33 -19.85 26.68
C LEU A 158 -12.51 -20.39 25.84
N LEU A 159 -13.27 -21.34 26.38
CA LEU A 159 -14.53 -21.83 25.80
C LEU A 159 -15.57 -20.71 25.71
N ASN A 160 -15.65 -19.82 26.70
CA ASN A 160 -16.49 -18.62 26.64
C ASN A 160 -16.00 -17.60 25.61
N LYS A 161 -14.68 -17.48 25.35
CA LYS A 161 -14.17 -16.64 24.24
C LYS A 161 -14.53 -17.21 22.87
N VAL A 162 -14.56 -18.54 22.73
CA VAL A 162 -14.98 -19.25 21.52
C VAL A 162 -16.51 -19.17 21.33
N MET A 163 -17.28 -19.33 22.41
CA MET A 163 -18.75 -19.22 22.41
C MET A 163 -19.23 -17.77 22.24
N ALA A 164 -18.51 -16.78 22.78
CA ALA A 164 -18.75 -15.35 22.56
C ALA A 164 -18.45 -14.91 21.11
N SER A 165 -17.68 -15.71 20.36
CA SER A 165 -17.53 -15.53 18.90
C SER A 165 -18.70 -16.12 18.10
N ILE A 166 -19.59 -16.90 18.73
CA ILE A 166 -20.67 -17.65 18.05
C ILE A 166 -22.08 -17.23 18.51
N ARG A 167 -22.29 -16.73 19.73
CA ARG A 167 -23.62 -16.26 20.19
C ARG A 167 -23.58 -14.92 20.90
N SER A 168 -24.53 -14.06 20.54
CA SER A 168 -24.95 -12.93 21.38
C SER A 168 -25.62 -13.44 22.66
N ASP A 169 -25.48 -12.66 23.72
CA ASP A 169 -26.28 -12.65 24.95
C ASP A 169 -25.79 -13.54 26.11
N ALA A 170 -25.14 -12.91 27.09
CA ALA A 170 -25.11 -13.34 28.51
C ALA A 170 -24.67 -12.16 29.40
N VAL A 171 -25.64 -11.56 30.10
CA VAL A 171 -25.60 -10.21 30.69
C VAL A 171 -25.41 -10.20 32.23
N ASP A 172 -25.45 -11.33 32.93
CA ASP A 172 -25.79 -11.27 34.36
C ASP A 172 -24.65 -11.39 35.39
N ALA A 173 -23.38 -11.52 35.00
CA ALA A 173 -22.28 -11.72 35.96
C ALA A 173 -21.46 -10.47 36.34
N SER A 174 -21.70 -9.31 35.72
CA SER A 174 -20.83 -8.13 35.84
C SER A 174 -21.41 -6.95 36.65
N ARG A 175 -22.62 -7.05 37.22
CA ARG A 175 -23.34 -5.93 37.86
C ARG A 175 -22.68 -5.32 39.10
N GLU A 176 -21.95 -6.09 39.91
CA GLU A 176 -21.31 -5.57 41.13
C GLU A 176 -19.96 -4.89 40.86
N SER A 177 -19.22 -5.36 39.84
CA SER A 177 -17.96 -4.73 39.41
C SER A 177 -18.21 -3.45 38.60
N LEU A 178 -19.36 -3.36 37.91
CA LEU A 178 -19.82 -2.22 37.11
C LEU A 178 -20.09 -0.95 37.94
N ARG A 179 -20.69 -1.08 39.14
CA ARG A 179 -21.00 0.08 40.00
C ARG A 179 -19.76 0.85 40.47
N TYR A 180 -18.62 0.18 40.53
CA TYR A 180 -17.35 0.80 40.90
C TYR A 180 -16.77 1.66 39.75
N ALA A 181 -16.87 1.16 38.52
CA ALA A 181 -16.39 1.87 37.31
C ALA A 181 -17.33 3.03 36.88
N GLU A 182 -18.64 2.88 37.06
CA GLU A 182 -19.63 3.95 36.84
C GLU A 182 -19.35 5.20 37.69
N SER A 183 -18.79 5.01 38.90
CA SER A 183 -18.44 6.13 39.80
C SER A 183 -17.29 7.02 39.28
N GLN A 184 -16.51 6.55 38.30
CA GLN A 184 -15.29 7.22 37.84
C GLN A 184 -15.42 7.92 36.48
N LEU A 185 -16.41 7.58 35.63
CA LEU A 185 -16.42 7.99 34.20
C LEU A 185 -17.66 8.75 33.69
N GLY A 186 -18.70 8.94 34.51
CA GLY A 186 -19.71 10.00 34.29
C GLY A 186 -20.62 9.95 33.06
N ALA A 187 -20.67 8.87 32.26
CA ALA A 187 -21.63 8.71 31.16
C ALA A 187 -21.87 7.23 30.76
N PRO A 188 -23.06 6.85 30.25
CA PRO A 188 -23.42 5.45 29.99
C PRO A 188 -22.80 4.92 28.67
N ILE A 189 -21.92 3.93 28.81
CA ILE A 189 -21.31 3.16 27.72
C ILE A 189 -22.23 1.99 27.36
N SER A 190 -22.40 1.66 26.07
CA SER A 190 -23.21 0.49 25.68
C SER A 190 -22.52 -0.84 26.03
N GLU A 191 -23.31 -1.86 26.36
CA GLU A 191 -22.88 -3.20 26.80
C GLU A 191 -21.86 -3.89 25.86
N LYS A 192 -21.89 -3.57 24.56
CA LYS A 192 -20.92 -4.06 23.56
C LYS A 192 -19.60 -3.27 23.56
N GLN A 193 -19.63 -1.96 23.80
CA GLN A 193 -18.41 -1.16 23.91
C GLN A 193 -17.61 -1.54 25.17
N LEU A 194 -18.30 -1.98 26.21
CA LEU A 194 -17.71 -2.46 27.45
C LEU A 194 -16.99 -3.81 27.26
N GLN A 195 -17.55 -4.77 26.51
CA GLN A 195 -16.86 -6.02 26.15
C GLN A 195 -15.57 -5.80 25.33
N TYR A 196 -15.51 -4.75 24.49
CA TYR A 196 -14.29 -4.38 23.75
C TYR A 196 -13.25 -3.66 24.63
N LEU A 197 -13.70 -2.83 25.57
CA LEU A 197 -12.85 -2.20 26.59
C LEU A 197 -12.32 -3.21 27.63
N GLU A 198 -13.07 -4.27 27.94
CA GLU A 198 -12.62 -5.40 28.79
C GLU A 198 -11.58 -6.30 28.10
N LYS A 199 -11.60 -6.42 26.77
CA LYS A 199 -10.45 -6.97 26.02
C LYS A 199 -9.23 -6.05 26.13
N ALA A 200 -9.45 -4.74 26.20
CA ALA A 200 -8.41 -3.72 26.33
C ALA A 200 -7.86 -3.57 27.76
N THR A 201 -8.49 -4.11 28.80
CA THR A 201 -7.93 -4.08 30.16
C THR A 201 -6.89 -5.18 30.43
N ARG A 202 -6.54 -5.98 29.41
CA ARG A 202 -5.41 -6.93 29.40
C ARG A 202 -4.38 -6.65 28.28
N ILE A 203 -4.26 -5.40 27.82
CA ILE A 203 -3.26 -5.01 26.80
C ILE A 203 -1.85 -5.30 27.31
N ARG A 204 -1.11 -6.14 26.59
CA ARG A 204 0.33 -6.35 26.83
C ARG A 204 1.20 -5.67 25.78
N THR A 205 0.64 -5.32 24.60
CA THR A 205 1.41 -4.77 23.47
C THR A 205 0.66 -3.69 22.68
N ASP A 206 1.41 -2.76 22.07
CA ASP A 206 0.87 -1.69 21.19
C ASP A 206 0.05 -2.24 20.01
N ARG A 207 0.39 -3.45 19.54
CA ARG A 207 -0.30 -4.12 18.44
C ARG A 207 -1.74 -4.48 18.80
N GLU A 208 -1.95 -5.15 19.91
CA GLU A 208 -3.27 -5.56 20.39
C GLU A 208 -4.17 -4.35 20.65
N LEU A 209 -3.58 -3.29 21.21
CA LEU A 209 -4.27 -2.02 21.40
C LEU A 209 -4.68 -1.38 20.07
N SER A 210 -3.79 -1.42 19.08
CA SER A 210 -4.09 -0.91 17.74
C SER A 210 -5.26 -1.64 17.07
N GLU A 211 -5.37 -2.96 17.27
CA GLU A 211 -6.43 -3.83 16.76
C GLU A 211 -7.75 -3.56 17.50
N ALA A 212 -7.71 -3.35 18.82
CA ALA A 212 -8.89 -2.97 19.61
C ALA A 212 -9.50 -1.64 19.14
N PHE A 213 -8.68 -0.61 18.92
CA PHE A 213 -9.16 0.67 18.38
C PHE A 213 -9.75 0.54 16.97
N LEU A 214 -9.19 -0.36 16.15
CA LEU A 214 -9.70 -0.62 14.81
C LEU A 214 -11.11 -1.25 14.84
N GLU A 215 -11.34 -2.21 15.74
CA GLU A 215 -12.67 -2.81 15.91
C GLU A 215 -13.68 -1.83 16.50
N LEU A 216 -13.28 -0.99 17.47
CA LEU A 216 -14.11 0.11 17.97
C LEU A 216 -14.50 1.09 16.85
N MET A 217 -13.55 1.43 15.96
CA MET A 217 -13.84 2.25 14.78
C MET A 217 -14.89 1.57 13.87
N LYS A 218 -14.77 0.27 13.59
CA LYS A 218 -15.75 -0.48 12.78
C LYS A 218 -17.14 -0.48 13.43
N TYR A 219 -17.22 -0.58 14.75
CA TYR A 219 -18.46 -0.43 15.50
C TYR A 219 -19.03 1.00 15.35
N HIS A 220 -18.21 2.03 15.58
CA HIS A 220 -18.66 3.41 15.48
C HIS A 220 -19.17 3.79 14.10
N ARG A 221 -18.55 3.23 13.04
CA ARG A 221 -19.04 3.33 11.66
C ARG A 221 -20.44 2.78 11.46
N ARG A 222 -20.81 1.68 12.14
CA ARG A 222 -22.18 1.13 12.10
C ARG A 222 -23.16 1.95 12.92
N SER A 223 -22.70 2.51 14.04
CA SER A 223 -23.52 3.34 14.94
C SER A 223 -23.76 4.77 14.42
N GLY A 224 -22.98 5.24 13.44
CA GLY A 224 -23.05 6.62 12.93
C GLY A 224 -22.34 7.67 13.79
N ASN A 225 -21.64 7.28 14.86
CA ASN A 225 -20.85 8.23 15.67
C ASN A 225 -19.52 8.56 14.97
N ASN A 226 -19.54 9.61 14.15
CA ASN A 226 -18.41 10.00 13.30
C ASN A 226 -17.21 10.55 14.10
N LYS A 227 -17.46 11.22 15.23
CA LYS A 227 -16.40 11.78 16.09
C LYS A 227 -15.53 10.67 16.69
N GLU A 228 -16.17 9.70 17.33
CA GLU A 228 -15.46 8.58 17.97
C GLU A 228 -14.84 7.63 16.93
N LEU A 229 -15.46 7.48 15.76
CA LEU A 229 -14.87 6.78 14.62
C LEU A 229 -13.51 7.39 14.24
N ALA A 230 -13.45 8.72 14.08
CA ALA A 230 -12.23 9.42 13.70
C ALA A 230 -11.13 9.27 14.75
N LYS A 231 -11.46 9.44 16.03
CA LYS A 231 -10.52 9.26 17.14
C LYS A 231 -9.95 7.85 17.17
N CYS A 232 -10.81 6.83 17.15
CA CYS A 232 -10.39 5.43 17.19
C CYS A 232 -9.49 5.10 16.00
N LEU A 233 -9.82 5.60 14.80
CA LEU A 233 -9.01 5.37 13.62
C LEU A 233 -7.62 5.99 13.75
N LEU A 234 -7.54 7.27 14.13
CA LEU A 234 -6.28 7.99 14.27
C LEU A 234 -5.41 7.37 15.37
N ARG A 235 -6.01 6.92 16.49
CA ARG A 235 -5.26 6.24 17.55
C ARG A 235 -4.74 4.87 17.12
N SER A 236 -5.53 4.10 16.35
CA SER A 236 -5.06 2.85 15.74
C SER A 236 -3.91 3.10 14.74
N MET A 237 -3.99 4.18 13.96
CA MET A 237 -2.89 4.60 13.08
C MET A 237 -1.65 4.99 13.89
N GLN A 238 -1.79 5.76 14.98
CA GLN A 238 -0.65 6.15 15.81
C GLN A 238 0.18 4.96 16.30
N LEU A 239 -0.48 3.84 16.59
CA LEU A 239 0.13 2.58 17.03
C LEU A 239 0.67 1.72 15.86
N GLY A 240 0.63 2.22 14.64
CA GLY A 240 1.22 1.58 13.46
C GLY A 240 0.33 0.56 12.75
N ASN A 241 -0.99 0.55 13.00
CA ASN A 241 -1.88 -0.44 12.39
C ASN A 241 -2.01 -0.23 10.86
N PRO A 242 -1.66 -1.23 10.03
CA PRO A 242 -1.70 -1.09 8.57
C PRO A 242 -3.12 -1.06 8.01
N GLU A 243 -4.09 -1.73 8.64
CA GLU A 243 -5.50 -1.72 8.19
C GLU A 243 -6.13 -0.35 8.47
N ALA A 244 -5.88 0.22 9.65
CA ALA A 244 -6.31 1.58 9.99
C ALA A 244 -5.78 2.61 8.99
N ARG A 245 -4.51 2.49 8.58
CA ARG A 245 -3.94 3.33 7.53
C ARG A 245 -4.71 3.25 6.22
N HIS A 246 -5.15 2.06 5.79
CA HIS A 246 -5.95 1.92 4.57
C HIS A 246 -7.33 2.57 4.70
N LEU A 247 -7.89 2.60 5.91
CA LEU A 247 -9.19 3.19 6.18
C LEU A 247 -9.15 4.71 6.40
N PHE A 248 -7.96 5.32 6.48
CA PHE A 248 -7.82 6.78 6.63
C PHE A 248 -8.62 7.57 5.58
N CYS A 249 -8.66 7.08 4.33
CA CYS A 249 -9.39 7.75 3.26
C CYS A 249 -10.90 7.89 3.55
N CYS A 250 -11.47 7.06 4.43
CA CYS A 250 -12.84 7.20 4.88
C CYS A 250 -13.06 8.54 5.60
N LEU A 251 -12.09 9.03 6.37
CA LEU A 251 -12.20 10.33 7.07
C LEU A 251 -12.19 11.54 6.13
N LEU A 252 -11.77 11.36 4.88
CA LEU A 252 -11.81 12.41 3.87
C LEU A 252 -13.18 12.51 3.16
N ASN A 253 -14.17 11.73 3.61
CA ASN A 253 -15.53 11.76 3.06
C ASN A 253 -16.35 12.89 3.69
N LYS A 254 -16.94 13.75 2.83
CA LYS A 254 -17.69 14.95 3.21
C LYS A 254 -18.84 14.72 4.20
N GLN A 255 -19.37 13.50 4.25
CA GLN A 255 -20.50 13.14 5.13
C GLN A 255 -20.10 13.00 6.61
N LEU A 256 -18.82 12.85 6.92
CA LEU A 256 -18.38 12.58 8.29
C LEU A 256 -18.07 13.85 9.09
N ASN A 257 -18.24 15.06 8.56
CA ASN A 257 -17.37 16.21 8.85
C ASN A 257 -17.69 17.14 10.04
N GLU A 258 -18.66 16.83 10.91
CA GLU A 258 -19.02 17.74 12.02
C GLU A 258 -17.90 17.92 13.06
N TRP A 259 -16.97 16.96 13.15
CA TRP A 259 -15.94 16.89 14.20
C TRP A 259 -14.59 17.52 13.83
N MET A 260 -14.42 18.07 12.63
CA MET A 260 -13.08 18.41 12.13
C MET A 260 -12.35 19.53 12.89
N CYS A 261 -13.09 20.39 13.59
CA CYS A 261 -12.52 21.47 14.38
C CYS A 261 -12.27 21.06 15.84
N ASP A 262 -12.59 19.82 16.21
CA ASP A 262 -12.42 19.29 17.56
C ASP A 262 -10.94 19.16 17.91
N ASP A 263 -10.56 19.70 19.06
CA ASP A 263 -9.16 19.80 19.48
C ASP A 263 -8.55 18.43 19.82
N GLU A 264 -9.34 17.51 20.39
CA GLU A 264 -8.87 16.14 20.69
C GLU A 264 -8.51 15.37 19.41
N ILE A 265 -9.23 15.64 18.32
CA ILE A 265 -8.96 15.01 17.02
C ILE A 265 -7.72 15.62 16.37
N LYS A 266 -7.51 16.94 16.47
CA LYS A 266 -6.28 17.58 15.99
C LYS A 266 -5.06 17.04 16.73
N GLU A 267 -5.17 16.87 18.05
CA GLU A 267 -4.12 16.28 18.88
C GLU A 267 -3.84 14.83 18.45
N SER A 268 -4.89 14.02 18.33
CA SER A 268 -4.79 12.63 17.86
C SER A 268 -4.13 12.53 16.48
N CYS A 269 -4.52 13.40 15.54
CA CYS A 269 -3.95 13.45 14.20
C CYS A 269 -2.47 13.87 14.22
N SER A 270 -2.11 14.84 15.06
CA SER A 270 -0.74 15.30 15.24
C SER A 270 0.17 14.20 15.81
N ALA A 271 -0.38 13.31 16.63
CA ALA A 271 0.35 12.16 17.18
C ALA A 271 0.60 11.03 16.16
N VAL A 272 -0.14 10.97 15.05
CA VAL A 272 0.07 9.95 14.01
C VAL A 272 1.41 10.19 13.30
N PRO A 273 2.23 9.13 13.08
CA PRO A 273 3.41 9.24 12.24
C PRO A 273 3.07 9.67 10.81
N VAL A 274 3.67 10.77 10.34
CA VAL A 274 3.30 11.43 9.08
C VAL A 274 3.38 10.52 7.84
N TRP A 275 4.29 9.54 7.84
CA TRP A 275 4.51 8.63 6.72
C TRP A 275 3.27 7.75 6.45
N MET A 276 2.39 7.57 7.45
CA MET A 276 1.14 6.83 7.30
C MET A 276 0.13 7.54 6.38
N PHE A 277 0.33 8.82 6.11
CA PHE A 277 -0.51 9.59 5.19
C PHE A 277 -0.04 9.52 3.73
N LEU A 278 1.19 9.05 3.46
CA LEU A 278 1.82 9.09 2.13
C LEU A 278 0.96 8.41 1.05
N LYS A 279 0.35 7.27 1.38
CA LYS A 279 -0.51 6.51 0.45
C LYS A 279 -1.71 7.33 -0.05
N TRP A 280 -2.19 8.26 0.77
CA TRP A 280 -3.37 9.07 0.52
C TRP A 280 -3.05 10.53 0.16
N THR A 281 -1.78 10.85 -0.11
CA THR A 281 -1.31 12.21 -0.45
C THR A 281 -2.20 12.89 -1.49
N ASN A 282 -2.51 12.19 -2.59
CA ASN A 282 -3.35 12.74 -3.65
C ASN A 282 -4.79 13.04 -3.19
N GLN A 283 -5.37 12.22 -2.31
CA GLN A 283 -6.70 12.42 -1.75
C GLN A 283 -6.72 13.56 -0.73
N ILE A 284 -5.65 13.70 0.04
CA ILE A 284 -5.45 14.82 0.97
C ILE A 284 -5.35 16.13 0.17
N LEU A 285 -4.51 16.16 -0.87
CA LEU A 285 -4.34 17.32 -1.76
C LEU A 285 -5.63 17.70 -2.50
N ALA A 286 -6.44 16.72 -2.92
CA ALA A 286 -7.73 16.97 -3.55
C ALA A 286 -8.74 17.67 -2.61
N ASN A 287 -8.54 17.56 -1.29
CA ASN A 287 -9.40 18.13 -0.26
C ASN A 287 -8.90 19.47 0.30
N VAL A 288 -7.78 20.00 -0.22
CA VAL A 288 -7.21 21.30 0.21
C VAL A 288 -8.16 22.45 -0.08
N ASP A 289 -8.67 22.55 -1.31
CA ASP A 289 -9.66 23.56 -1.69
C ASP A 289 -11.09 23.05 -1.42
N SER A 290 -11.36 22.73 -0.15
CA SER A 290 -12.67 22.26 0.28
C SER A 290 -12.93 22.62 1.74
N ILE A 291 -14.12 22.28 2.25
CA ILE A 291 -14.44 22.40 3.68
C ILE A 291 -13.46 21.63 4.57
N MET A 292 -12.79 20.57 4.04
CA MET A 292 -11.79 19.75 4.74
C MET A 292 -10.50 20.48 5.11
N PHE A 293 -10.29 21.69 4.59
CA PHE A 293 -9.05 22.44 4.73
C PHE A 293 -8.46 22.47 6.15
N PRO A 294 -9.23 22.76 7.23
CA PRO A 294 -8.67 22.83 8.58
C PRO A 294 -8.05 21.52 9.08
N PHE A 295 -8.57 20.37 8.62
CA PHE A 295 -8.07 19.05 9.00
C PHE A 295 -6.85 18.65 8.17
N VAL A 296 -6.86 18.92 6.86
CA VAL A 296 -5.78 18.47 5.95
C VAL A 296 -4.57 19.38 5.95
N LYS A 297 -4.71 20.66 6.32
CA LYS A 297 -3.61 21.64 6.26
C LYS A 297 -2.38 21.20 7.08
N ASP A 298 -2.60 20.71 8.31
CA ASP A 298 -1.51 20.41 9.24
C ASP A 298 -0.80 19.11 8.81
N ILE A 299 -1.56 18.16 8.29
CA ILE A 299 -1.02 16.94 7.66
C ILE A 299 -0.11 17.30 6.48
N LEU A 300 -0.54 18.23 5.62
CA LEU A 300 0.22 18.62 4.43
C LEU A 300 1.49 19.39 4.75
N ILE A 301 1.47 20.26 5.75
CA ILE A 301 2.66 20.96 6.22
C ILE A 301 3.70 19.94 6.68
N ARG A 302 3.31 19.02 7.57
CA ARG A 302 4.21 17.94 8.06
C ARG A 302 4.73 17.05 6.94
N LEU A 303 3.85 16.66 6.02
CA LEU A 303 4.22 15.85 4.86
C LEU A 303 5.26 16.58 4.00
N THR A 304 5.09 17.88 3.77
CA THR A 304 5.99 18.68 2.93
C THR A 304 7.35 18.92 3.60
N GLU A 305 7.36 19.10 4.92
CA GLU A 305 8.58 19.29 5.70
C GLU A 305 9.41 18.00 5.81
N GLU A 306 8.76 16.84 6.00
CA GLU A 306 9.45 15.55 6.15
C GLU A 306 9.71 14.80 4.83
N TYR A 307 8.79 14.89 3.86
CA TYR A 307 8.82 14.12 2.60
C TYR A 307 8.50 14.97 1.35
N PRO A 308 9.26 16.06 1.07
CA PRO A 308 8.95 16.98 -0.02
C PRO A 308 8.86 16.29 -1.39
N ASN A 309 9.74 15.32 -1.66
CA ASN A 309 9.79 14.60 -2.95
C ASN A 309 8.57 13.69 -3.17
N ALA A 310 7.89 13.23 -2.11
CA ALA A 310 6.69 12.42 -2.23
C ALA A 310 5.47 13.22 -2.72
N ILE A 311 5.43 14.52 -2.43
CA ILE A 311 4.24 15.37 -2.62
C ILE A 311 4.39 16.25 -3.85
N ARG A 312 5.62 16.62 -4.21
CA ARG A 312 5.98 17.54 -5.29
C ARG A 312 5.12 17.41 -6.55
N PHE A 313 5.08 16.21 -7.15
CA PHE A 313 4.32 15.99 -8.39
C PHE A 313 2.81 16.05 -8.17
N ALA A 314 2.33 15.42 -7.11
CA ALA A 314 0.90 15.41 -6.77
C ALA A 314 0.37 16.82 -6.50
N PHE A 315 1.11 17.62 -5.72
CA PHE A 315 0.76 18.99 -5.39
C PHE A 315 0.71 19.86 -6.64
N ARG A 316 1.69 19.73 -7.55
CA ARG A 316 1.68 20.45 -8.83
C ARG A 316 0.39 20.20 -9.63
N LEU A 317 -0.02 18.93 -9.73
CA LEU A 317 -1.23 18.56 -10.47
C LEU A 317 -2.51 19.05 -9.78
N SER A 318 -2.54 19.03 -8.45
CA SER A 318 -3.70 19.47 -7.69
C SER A 318 -3.86 21.00 -7.71
N LYS A 319 -2.78 21.76 -7.58
CA LYS A 319 -2.84 23.23 -7.48
C LYS A 319 -3.44 23.91 -8.70
N GLU A 320 -3.27 23.33 -9.89
CA GLU A 320 -3.85 23.85 -11.14
C GLU A 320 -5.39 23.79 -11.16
N ASN A 321 -6.01 22.99 -10.28
CA ASN A 321 -7.46 22.77 -10.25
C ASN A 321 -8.18 23.52 -9.09
N TYR A 322 -7.46 24.25 -8.25
CA TYR A 322 -8.05 24.97 -7.10
C TYR A 322 -8.75 26.25 -7.55
N LYS A 323 -9.98 26.46 -7.07
CA LYS A 323 -10.85 27.61 -7.33
C LYS A 323 -10.85 28.63 -6.19
N TYR A 324 -10.54 28.21 -4.97
CA TYR A 324 -10.50 29.04 -3.76
C TYR A 324 -11.83 29.71 -3.43
N SER A 325 -12.95 29.08 -3.78
CA SER A 325 -14.31 29.64 -3.60
C SER A 325 -14.91 29.38 -2.21
N HIS A 326 -14.27 28.55 -1.38
CA HIS A 326 -14.76 28.19 -0.04
C HIS A 326 -14.41 29.24 1.02
N VAL A 327 -15.03 29.13 2.21
CA VAL A 327 -14.80 30.01 3.37
C VAL A 327 -13.31 30.12 3.74
N TYR A 328 -12.57 29.02 3.60
CA TYR A 328 -11.13 28.97 3.85
C TYR A 328 -10.27 29.35 2.64
N GLY A 329 -10.84 29.89 1.56
CA GLY A 329 -10.16 30.13 0.28
C GLY A 329 -8.91 30.99 0.42
N GLN A 330 -8.94 32.05 1.23
CA GLN A 330 -7.77 32.91 1.46
C GLN A 330 -6.66 32.20 2.23
N GLN A 331 -6.99 31.44 3.28
CA GLN A 331 -6.02 30.63 4.01
C GLN A 331 -5.42 29.52 3.13
N CYS A 332 -6.26 28.92 2.28
CA CYS A 332 -5.84 27.96 1.28
C CYS A 332 -4.82 28.56 0.30
N ARG A 333 -5.05 29.77 -0.21
CA ARG A 333 -4.07 30.48 -1.07
C ARG A 333 -2.74 30.71 -0.37
N LEU A 334 -2.75 31.12 0.90
CA LEU A 334 -1.53 31.31 1.69
C LEU A 334 -0.77 30.01 1.88
N LEU A 335 -1.48 28.91 2.19
CA LEU A 335 -0.88 27.58 2.31
C LEU A 335 -0.27 27.14 0.97
N VAL A 336 -1.01 27.24 -0.13
CA VAL A 336 -0.53 26.85 -1.46
C VAL A 336 0.71 27.65 -1.84
N HIS A 337 0.75 28.96 -1.59
CA HIS A 337 1.95 29.78 -1.82
C HIS A 337 3.14 29.32 -0.97
N ARG A 338 2.92 29.02 0.33
CA ARG A 338 3.96 28.47 1.20
C ARG A 338 4.48 27.14 0.68
N LEU A 339 3.59 26.20 0.35
CA LEU A 339 3.96 24.89 -0.20
C LEU A 339 4.71 25.03 -1.52
N ASP A 340 4.31 25.95 -2.39
CA ASP A 340 5.00 26.18 -3.66
C ASP A 340 6.42 26.72 -3.44
N SER A 341 6.62 27.61 -2.46
CA SER A 341 7.96 28.10 -2.11
C SER A 341 8.88 27.00 -1.55
N LEU A 342 8.33 26.05 -0.78
CA LEU A 342 9.09 24.93 -0.20
C LEU A 342 9.37 23.83 -1.23
N LEU A 343 8.44 23.62 -2.16
CA LEU A 343 8.51 22.57 -3.16
C LEU A 343 9.09 23.05 -4.48
N SER A 344 9.28 24.34 -4.73
CA SER A 344 9.88 24.79 -6.00
C SER A 344 11.39 24.61 -5.98
N ASP A 345 11.91 23.86 -6.96
CA ASP A 345 13.35 23.68 -7.15
C ASP A 345 13.67 23.73 -8.64
N ALA A 346 14.62 24.60 -9.02
CA ALA A 346 15.06 24.79 -10.39
C ALA A 346 15.55 23.49 -11.03
N VAL A 347 16.21 22.62 -10.26
CA VAL A 347 16.72 21.33 -10.76
C VAL A 347 15.58 20.42 -11.20
N HIS A 348 14.52 20.35 -10.39
CA HIS A 348 13.31 19.58 -10.72
C HIS A 348 12.52 20.19 -11.87
N GLU A 349 12.38 21.52 -11.94
CA GLU A 349 11.70 22.18 -13.08
C GLU A 349 12.45 21.97 -14.39
N ASN A 350 13.79 22.06 -14.37
CA ASN A 350 14.62 21.78 -15.53
C ASN A 350 14.49 20.32 -15.96
N PHE A 351 14.50 19.38 -15.01
CA PHE A 351 14.26 17.97 -15.28
C PHE A 351 12.90 17.72 -15.95
N LEU A 352 11.82 18.27 -15.40
CA LEU A 352 10.47 18.14 -15.94
C LEU A 352 10.30 18.80 -17.31
N THR A 353 10.99 19.92 -17.53
CA THR A 353 11.01 20.61 -18.82
C THR A 353 11.75 19.78 -19.85
N ALA A 354 12.93 19.26 -19.51
CA ALA A 354 13.71 18.39 -20.37
C ALA A 354 12.96 17.10 -20.73
N LEU A 355 12.28 16.47 -19.76
CA LEU A 355 11.49 15.26 -19.96
C LEU A 355 10.27 15.49 -20.88
N SER A 356 9.71 16.70 -20.91
CA SER A 356 8.61 17.04 -21.81
C SER A 356 9.01 17.05 -23.30
N TYR A 357 10.31 17.16 -23.61
CA TYR A 357 10.84 17.01 -24.97
C TYR A 357 11.10 15.55 -25.36
N VAL A 358 11.00 14.60 -24.43
CA VAL A 358 11.14 13.15 -24.71
C VAL A 358 9.82 12.60 -25.26
N ALA A 359 9.43 13.12 -26.41
CA ALA A 359 8.25 12.73 -27.15
C ALA A 359 8.46 13.03 -28.65
N PRO A 360 7.76 12.33 -29.57
CA PRO A 360 7.83 12.66 -30.98
C PRO A 360 7.39 14.12 -31.25
N PRO A 361 8.20 14.95 -31.94
CA PRO A 361 7.93 16.38 -32.13
C PRO A 361 6.57 16.67 -32.77
N SER A 362 6.15 15.85 -33.73
CA SER A 362 4.84 15.97 -34.38
C SER A 362 3.68 15.79 -33.40
N LEU A 363 3.82 14.87 -32.43
CA LEU A 363 2.80 14.64 -31.39
C LEU A 363 2.75 15.77 -30.37
N VAL A 364 3.91 16.37 -30.04
CA VAL A 364 3.97 17.54 -29.14
C VAL A 364 3.20 18.71 -29.76
N LEU A 365 3.52 19.07 -31.00
CA LEU A 365 2.82 20.16 -31.69
C LEU A 365 1.33 19.83 -31.91
N GLN A 366 1.01 18.58 -32.25
CA GLN A 366 -0.38 18.14 -32.41
C GLN A 366 -1.18 18.31 -31.11
N TYR A 367 -0.62 17.92 -29.96
CA TYR A 367 -1.26 18.08 -28.65
C TYR A 367 -1.55 19.56 -28.37
N ASP A 368 -0.53 20.40 -28.51
CA ASP A 368 -0.62 21.84 -28.24
C ASP A 368 -1.66 22.53 -29.12
N LEU A 369 -1.64 22.25 -30.42
CA LEU A 369 -2.60 22.80 -31.37
C LEU A 369 -4.03 22.30 -31.13
N ASN A 370 -4.21 21.04 -30.74
CA ASN A 370 -5.52 20.50 -30.39
C ASN A 370 -6.08 21.15 -29.11
N LYS A 371 -5.24 21.41 -28.10
CA LYS A 371 -5.64 22.13 -26.89
C LYS A 371 -6.19 23.52 -27.24
N ILE A 372 -5.47 24.25 -28.09
CA ILE A 372 -5.89 25.57 -28.60
C ILE A 372 -7.20 25.46 -29.39
N LEU A 373 -7.35 24.46 -30.27
CA LEU A 373 -8.58 24.24 -31.01
C LEU A 373 -9.79 23.97 -30.12
N VAL A 374 -9.60 23.24 -29.01
CA VAL A 374 -10.68 22.99 -28.03
C VAL A 374 -11.14 24.29 -27.39
N GLU A 375 -10.22 25.17 -26.99
CA GLU A 375 -10.55 26.49 -26.45
C GLU A 375 -11.27 27.38 -27.47
N LEU A 376 -10.83 27.36 -28.73
CA LEU A 376 -11.47 28.10 -29.83
C LEU A 376 -12.88 27.61 -30.20
N ARG A 377 -13.26 26.40 -29.78
CA ARG A 377 -14.62 25.86 -30.00
C ARG A 377 -15.59 26.19 -28.86
N ARG A 378 -15.10 26.76 -27.75
CA ARG A 378 -15.98 27.12 -26.63
C ARG A 378 -16.88 28.31 -26.99
N PRO A 379 -18.14 28.35 -26.49
CA PRO A 379 -19.07 29.44 -26.77
C PRO A 379 -18.54 30.83 -26.36
N THR A 380 -17.77 30.88 -25.27
CA THR A 380 -17.08 32.07 -24.77
C THR A 380 -15.57 31.84 -24.87
N THR A 381 -14.98 32.22 -26.01
CA THR A 381 -13.53 32.09 -26.21
C THR A 381 -12.78 33.18 -25.43
N ASN A 382 -11.90 32.77 -24.51
CA ASN A 382 -10.96 33.70 -23.88
C ASN A 382 -9.73 33.91 -24.78
N TRP A 383 -9.81 34.92 -25.64
CA TRP A 383 -8.74 35.26 -26.59
C TRP A 383 -7.39 35.56 -25.95
N ALA A 384 -7.36 36.13 -24.74
CA ALA A 384 -6.11 36.43 -24.06
C ALA A 384 -5.34 35.14 -23.76
N SER A 385 -6.04 34.15 -23.18
CA SER A 385 -5.48 32.83 -22.89
C SER A 385 -5.08 32.06 -24.15
N VAL A 386 -5.89 32.11 -25.22
CA VAL A 386 -5.55 31.44 -26.50
C VAL A 386 -4.27 32.02 -27.12
N ILE A 387 -4.10 33.35 -27.08
CA ILE A 387 -2.90 34.00 -27.61
C ILE A 387 -1.69 33.68 -26.73
N GLU A 388 -1.86 33.65 -25.42
CA GLU A 388 -0.81 33.29 -24.46
C GLU A 388 -0.34 31.84 -24.67
N ASP A 389 -1.27 30.88 -24.75
CA ASP A 389 -0.98 29.48 -25.05
C ASP A 389 -0.23 29.35 -26.39
N MET A 390 -0.67 30.05 -27.45
CA MET A 390 0.02 30.00 -28.75
C MET A 390 1.42 30.63 -28.69
N LYS A 391 1.62 31.69 -27.92
CA LYS A 391 2.95 32.29 -27.71
C LYS A 391 3.87 31.34 -26.93
N GLU A 392 3.36 30.67 -25.91
CA GLU A 392 4.12 29.66 -25.16
C GLU A 392 4.59 28.53 -26.09
N VAL A 393 3.69 27.99 -26.91
CA VAL A 393 4.00 26.95 -27.91
C VAL A 393 5.05 27.46 -28.90
N ARG A 394 4.89 28.69 -29.38
CA ARG A 394 5.84 29.33 -30.30
C ARG A 394 7.23 29.43 -29.69
N GLU A 395 7.37 30.00 -28.49
CA GLU A 395 8.67 30.18 -27.85
C GLU A 395 9.30 28.82 -27.48
N ARG A 396 8.52 27.90 -26.93
CA ARG A 396 8.99 26.59 -26.49
C ARG A 396 9.49 25.72 -27.66
N LEU A 397 8.74 25.67 -28.76
CA LEU A 397 9.06 24.77 -29.88
C LEU A 397 9.89 25.45 -30.98
N PHE A 398 9.72 26.76 -31.20
CA PHE A 398 10.29 27.49 -32.35
C PHE A 398 11.16 28.70 -31.96
N GLY A 399 11.35 28.94 -30.66
CA GLY A 399 12.24 29.98 -30.16
C GLY A 399 13.71 29.71 -30.50
N GLN A 400 14.59 30.56 -29.97
CA GLN A 400 16.05 30.38 -30.06
C GLN A 400 16.47 29.02 -29.47
N GLU A 401 17.70 28.60 -29.78
CA GLU A 401 18.25 27.36 -29.24
C GLU A 401 18.10 27.30 -27.73
N ASN A 402 17.45 26.23 -27.28
CA ASN A 402 17.16 25.95 -25.88
C ASN A 402 17.96 24.71 -25.49
N ALA A 403 18.70 24.77 -24.38
CA ALA A 403 19.47 23.64 -23.85
C ALA A 403 18.65 22.33 -23.64
N PHE A 404 17.33 22.43 -23.52
CA PHE A 404 16.42 21.30 -23.34
C PHE A 404 15.94 20.66 -24.65
N ARG A 405 15.87 21.42 -25.75
CA ARG A 405 15.30 20.98 -27.03
C ARG A 405 16.39 20.40 -27.93
N GLY A 406 16.28 19.13 -28.29
CA GLY A 406 17.20 18.50 -29.23
C GLY A 406 16.84 18.71 -30.71
N SER A 407 17.73 18.27 -31.59
CA SER A 407 17.64 18.43 -33.05
C SER A 407 16.44 17.71 -33.68
N ALA A 408 15.81 16.75 -32.98
CA ALA A 408 14.60 16.10 -33.47
C ALA A 408 13.48 17.12 -33.77
N PHE A 409 13.42 18.22 -33.01
CA PHE A 409 12.40 19.25 -33.17
C PHE A 409 12.64 20.18 -34.38
N ASP A 410 13.79 20.11 -35.03
CA ASP A 410 14.10 20.94 -36.21
C ASP A 410 13.16 20.65 -37.39
N CYS A 411 12.59 19.45 -37.45
CA CYS A 411 11.56 19.08 -38.43
C CYS A 411 10.29 19.95 -38.33
N LEU A 412 10.05 20.62 -37.21
CA LEU A 412 8.90 21.50 -37.04
C LEU A 412 9.13 22.90 -37.63
N MET A 413 10.38 23.33 -37.83
CA MET A 413 10.73 24.70 -38.25
C MET A 413 9.92 25.26 -39.44
N PRO A 414 9.54 24.46 -40.47
CA PRO A 414 8.68 24.94 -41.56
C PRO A 414 7.32 25.51 -41.11
N PHE A 415 6.79 25.09 -39.95
CA PHE A 415 5.50 25.56 -39.43
C PHE A 415 5.61 26.91 -38.68
N ARG A 416 6.82 27.35 -38.31
CA ARG A 416 7.04 28.59 -37.55
C ARG A 416 6.39 29.80 -38.21
N GLN A 417 6.64 29.99 -39.51
CA GLN A 417 6.11 31.12 -40.26
C GLN A 417 4.57 31.11 -40.34
N GLN A 418 3.95 29.92 -40.33
CA GLN A 418 2.50 29.79 -40.35
C GLN A 418 1.89 30.24 -39.02
N LEU A 419 2.50 29.86 -37.89
CA LEU A 419 2.08 30.30 -36.55
C LEU A 419 2.32 31.81 -36.34
N ASP A 420 3.45 32.34 -36.82
CA ASP A 420 3.75 33.78 -36.78
C ASP A 420 2.70 34.63 -37.51
N LYS A 421 2.20 34.14 -38.65
CA LYS A 421 1.12 34.79 -39.41
C LYS A 421 -0.21 34.72 -38.66
N LEU A 422 -0.49 33.64 -37.94
CA LEU A 422 -1.70 33.49 -37.14
C LEU A 422 -1.74 34.44 -35.94
N LEU A 423 -0.62 34.63 -35.24
CA LEU A 423 -0.54 35.55 -34.10
C LEU A 423 -0.86 37.02 -34.44
N LYS A 424 -0.79 37.40 -35.73
CA LYS A 424 -1.14 38.74 -36.22
C LYS A 424 -2.63 38.92 -36.52
N ARG A 425 -3.42 37.85 -36.51
CA ARG A 425 -4.85 37.86 -36.87
C ARG A 425 -5.69 37.40 -35.68
N ARG A 426 -6.85 38.02 -35.46
CA ARG A 426 -7.80 37.66 -34.40
C ARG A 426 -9.14 37.22 -34.99
N ASP A 427 -9.11 36.11 -35.72
CA ASP A 427 -10.29 35.53 -36.38
C ASP A 427 -10.36 34.04 -36.07
N ILE A 428 -11.48 33.61 -35.45
CA ILE A 428 -11.69 32.22 -35.01
C ILE A 428 -11.69 31.28 -36.20
N SER A 429 -12.44 31.58 -37.25
CA SER A 429 -12.60 30.72 -38.42
C SER A 429 -11.26 30.51 -39.12
N VAL A 430 -10.47 31.58 -39.26
CA VAL A 430 -9.12 31.50 -39.84
C VAL A 430 -8.19 30.67 -38.97
N TRP A 431 -8.19 30.85 -37.65
CA TRP A 431 -7.36 30.04 -36.74
C TRP A 431 -7.75 28.57 -36.81
N GLN A 432 -9.05 28.24 -36.76
CA GLN A 432 -9.55 26.87 -36.83
C GLN A 432 -9.17 26.19 -38.15
N GLU A 433 -9.34 26.87 -39.29
CA GLU A 433 -9.00 26.35 -40.61
C GLU A 433 -7.49 26.10 -40.74
N LYS A 434 -6.67 27.09 -40.39
CA LYS A 434 -5.20 27.00 -40.54
C LYS A 434 -4.58 26.00 -39.58
N ILE A 435 -5.02 25.97 -38.32
CA ILE A 435 -4.54 24.95 -37.37
C ILE A 435 -4.94 23.55 -37.87
N SER A 436 -6.16 23.37 -38.37
CA SER A 436 -6.60 22.09 -38.94
C SER A 436 -5.78 21.70 -40.18
N ALA A 437 -5.37 22.66 -41.01
CA ALA A 437 -4.48 22.42 -42.14
C ALA A 437 -3.08 21.99 -41.69
N ILE A 438 -2.50 22.65 -40.68
CA ILE A 438 -1.22 22.26 -40.07
C ILE A 438 -1.30 20.83 -39.55
N LEU A 439 -2.35 20.51 -38.78
CA LEU A 439 -2.57 19.17 -38.23
C LEU A 439 -2.67 18.08 -39.30
N LYS A 440 -3.30 18.37 -40.45
CA LYS A 440 -3.36 17.44 -41.60
C LYS A 440 -2.01 17.27 -42.30
N SER A 441 -1.19 18.33 -42.33
CA SER A 441 0.14 18.31 -42.95
C SER A 441 1.24 17.73 -42.06
N LEU A 442 0.97 17.55 -40.76
CA LEU A 442 1.91 16.93 -39.83
C LEU A 442 2.10 15.45 -40.18
N GLN A 443 3.19 15.17 -40.87
CA GLN A 443 3.64 13.81 -41.12
C GLN A 443 4.36 13.26 -39.89
N ARG A 444 4.33 11.92 -39.75
CA ARG A 444 5.17 11.24 -38.76
C ARG A 444 6.63 11.43 -39.15
N SER A 445 7.39 12.10 -38.29
CA SER A 445 8.83 12.22 -38.45
C SER A 445 9.52 10.87 -38.26
N ALA A 446 10.75 10.74 -38.74
CA ALA A 446 11.63 9.66 -38.29
C ALA A 446 11.70 9.68 -36.75
N ASN A 447 11.83 8.51 -36.15
CA ASN A 447 11.94 8.34 -34.71
C ASN A 447 13.42 8.18 -34.35
N PRO A 448 14.10 9.22 -33.81
CA PRO A 448 15.43 9.07 -33.26
C PRO A 448 15.56 7.90 -32.30
N THR A 449 16.71 7.24 -32.35
CA THR A 449 17.10 6.18 -31.40
C THR A 449 17.95 6.71 -30.25
N THR A 450 18.30 8.00 -30.28
CA THR A 450 19.21 8.65 -29.34
C THR A 450 18.48 9.66 -28.47
N LEU A 451 18.74 9.65 -27.15
CA LEU A 451 18.16 10.60 -26.21
C LEU A 451 18.55 12.06 -26.50
N LYS A 452 19.81 12.32 -26.87
CA LYS A 452 20.34 13.66 -27.17
C LYS A 452 19.54 14.40 -28.26
N GLU A 453 19.02 13.66 -29.23
CA GLU A 453 18.22 14.22 -30.32
C GLU A 453 16.85 14.73 -29.82
N TYR A 454 16.33 14.16 -28.73
CA TYR A 454 15.12 14.67 -28.06
C TYR A 454 15.45 15.72 -27.00
N SER A 455 16.38 15.41 -26.09
CA SER A 455 16.79 16.28 -24.99
C SER A 455 18.29 16.20 -24.69
N PRO A 456 19.08 17.21 -25.10
CA PRO A 456 20.51 17.30 -24.77
C PRO A 456 20.75 17.40 -23.26
N TYR A 457 19.91 18.16 -22.55
CA TYR A 457 19.99 18.34 -21.10
C TYR A 457 20.01 17.01 -20.33
N LEU A 458 19.04 16.11 -20.59
CA LEU A 458 18.98 14.81 -19.91
C LEU A 458 20.20 13.93 -20.20
N THR A 459 20.81 14.09 -21.38
CA THR A 459 22.04 13.35 -21.74
C THR A 459 23.25 13.88 -20.98
N SER A 460 23.31 15.20 -20.73
CA SER A 460 24.40 15.83 -19.97
C SER A 460 24.27 15.68 -18.45
N LEU A 461 23.10 15.29 -17.97
CA LEU A 461 22.76 15.19 -16.56
C LEU A 461 23.55 14.04 -15.89
N LYS A 462 24.31 14.36 -14.85
CA LYS A 462 25.15 13.42 -14.09
C LYS A 462 25.03 13.65 -12.59
N ASN A 463 24.98 12.55 -11.83
CA ASN A 463 25.00 12.49 -10.36
C ASN A 463 24.07 13.52 -9.69
N THR A 464 22.77 13.41 -9.97
CA THR A 464 21.80 14.37 -9.44
C THR A 464 21.27 13.97 -8.07
N THR A 465 20.73 14.97 -7.37
CA THR A 465 19.97 14.82 -6.13
C THR A 465 18.50 14.45 -6.38
N ILE A 466 18.08 14.34 -7.64
CA ILE A 466 16.71 14.01 -8.01
C ILE A 466 16.46 12.55 -7.67
N GLU A 467 15.54 12.28 -6.75
CA GLU A 467 15.07 10.93 -6.47
C GLU A 467 14.36 10.35 -7.69
N LEU A 468 14.55 9.05 -7.93
CA LEU A 468 13.80 8.35 -8.94
C LEU A 468 12.29 8.42 -8.58
N PRO A 469 11.42 8.95 -9.45
CA PRO A 469 10.02 9.11 -9.10
C PRO A 469 9.31 7.78 -8.85
N GLY A 470 8.39 7.75 -7.87
CA GLY A 470 7.54 6.58 -7.59
C GLY A 470 8.04 5.65 -6.47
N GLN A 471 9.04 6.06 -5.68
CA GLN A 471 9.59 5.23 -4.58
C GLN A 471 8.75 5.24 -3.30
N TYR A 472 7.85 6.21 -3.13
CA TYR A 472 6.99 6.31 -1.95
C TYR A 472 5.72 5.46 -2.08
N SER A 473 5.76 4.21 -1.61
CA SER A 473 4.58 3.33 -1.60
C SER A 473 3.53 3.75 -0.57
N GLY A 474 3.98 4.33 0.55
CA GLY A 474 3.15 4.58 1.73
C GLY A 474 2.77 3.32 2.51
N ASP A 475 3.30 2.16 2.13
CA ASP A 475 2.99 0.89 2.80
C ASP A 475 3.88 0.60 4.01
N GLN A 476 5.04 1.25 4.08
CA GLN A 476 5.98 1.20 5.19
C GLN A 476 6.65 2.58 5.36
N LYS A 477 7.29 2.80 6.51
CA LYS A 477 8.05 4.03 6.74
C LYS A 477 9.19 4.11 5.71
N PRO A 478 9.29 5.20 4.92
CA PRO A 478 10.37 5.36 3.95
C PRO A 478 11.71 5.43 4.66
N ILE A 479 12.73 4.79 4.08
CA ILE A 479 14.11 4.94 4.53
C ILE A 479 14.85 5.78 3.50
N LEU A 480 14.83 7.11 3.70
CA LEU A 480 15.26 8.10 2.70
C LEU A 480 16.70 7.90 2.22
N ASN A 481 17.61 7.44 3.10
CA ASN A 481 19.00 7.20 2.74
C ASN A 481 19.19 6.04 1.72
N TYR A 482 18.18 5.19 1.54
CA TYR A 482 18.17 4.12 0.54
C TYR A 482 17.35 4.46 -0.70
N HIS A 483 16.80 5.68 -0.79
CA HIS A 483 16.12 6.12 -2.00
C HIS A 483 17.14 6.28 -3.12
N VAL A 484 16.80 5.72 -4.26
CA VAL A 484 17.61 5.76 -5.47
C VAL A 484 17.49 7.15 -6.07
N THR A 485 18.63 7.78 -6.35
CA THR A 485 18.68 9.04 -7.10
C THR A 485 19.14 8.80 -8.54
N ILE A 486 18.79 9.72 -9.42
CA ILE A 486 19.16 9.65 -10.84
C ILE A 486 20.64 9.98 -10.98
N SER A 487 21.46 8.97 -11.31
CA SER A 487 22.87 9.17 -11.66
C SER A 487 23.01 9.67 -13.09
N SER A 488 22.37 9.04 -14.07
CA SER A 488 22.41 9.51 -15.47
C SER A 488 21.33 8.85 -16.34
N PHE A 489 21.18 9.30 -17.58
CA PHE A 489 20.37 8.63 -18.60
C PHE A 489 21.24 7.88 -19.59
N LYS A 490 20.80 6.70 -20.04
CA LYS A 490 21.45 6.00 -21.14
C LYS A 490 21.16 6.70 -22.47
N TYR A 491 22.14 6.60 -23.38
CA TYR A 491 22.11 7.23 -24.70
C TYR A 491 20.97 6.71 -25.58
N ASN A 492 20.68 5.40 -25.54
CA ASN A 492 19.68 4.78 -26.42
C ASN A 492 18.25 4.92 -25.85
N VAL A 493 17.32 5.27 -26.72
CA VAL A 493 15.88 5.28 -26.48
C VAL A 493 15.15 4.39 -27.49
N LEU A 494 13.94 3.97 -27.16
CA LEU A 494 13.11 3.17 -28.07
C LEU A 494 11.71 3.78 -28.14
N VAL A 495 11.31 4.24 -29.32
CA VAL A 495 9.93 4.67 -29.56
C VAL A 495 9.05 3.44 -29.75
N MET A 496 8.01 3.31 -28.93
CA MET A 496 7.11 2.17 -29.00
C MET A 496 6.15 2.28 -30.18
N ASN A 497 5.85 1.15 -30.82
CA ASN A 497 4.90 1.09 -31.92
C ASN A 497 3.45 1.10 -31.41
N SER A 498 2.98 2.27 -30.98
CA SER A 498 1.63 2.52 -30.48
C SER A 498 1.11 3.86 -31.01
N LYS A 499 -0.20 4.11 -30.92
CA LYS A 499 -0.84 5.36 -31.36
C LYS A 499 -0.18 6.59 -30.71
N CYS A 500 0.12 6.51 -29.42
CA CYS A 500 0.69 7.62 -28.64
C CYS A 500 2.23 7.63 -28.65
N GLN A 501 2.87 6.66 -29.33
CA GLN A 501 4.32 6.53 -29.51
C GLN A 501 5.15 6.88 -28.26
N PRO A 502 4.86 6.28 -27.07
CA PRO A 502 5.64 6.55 -25.87
C PRO A 502 7.10 6.14 -26.07
N ILE A 503 8.01 6.85 -25.42
CA ILE A 503 9.45 6.63 -25.56
C ILE A 503 9.98 5.89 -24.34
N ARG A 504 10.58 4.71 -24.55
CA ARG A 504 11.27 3.97 -23.50
C ARG A 504 12.66 4.56 -23.28
N VAL A 505 12.90 5.06 -22.07
CA VAL A 505 14.19 5.54 -21.59
C VAL A 505 14.77 4.57 -20.56
N THR A 506 16.09 4.60 -20.38
CA THR A 506 16.76 3.86 -19.29
C THR A 506 17.55 4.83 -18.44
N ILE A 507 17.27 4.84 -17.14
CA ILE A 507 17.85 5.70 -16.12
C ILE A 507 18.81 4.84 -15.28
N LEU A 508 20.03 5.31 -15.08
CA LEU A 508 21.00 4.70 -14.18
C LEU A 508 20.81 5.31 -12.78
N GLY A 509 20.53 4.46 -11.79
CA GLY A 509 20.47 4.86 -10.38
C GLY A 509 21.85 5.05 -9.76
N ASN A 510 21.93 5.78 -8.64
CA ASN A 510 23.12 5.85 -7.79
C ASN A 510 23.51 4.50 -7.17
N ASP A 511 22.59 3.52 -7.18
CA ASP A 511 22.82 2.12 -6.79
C ASP A 511 23.39 1.25 -7.92
N ALA A 512 23.81 1.88 -9.02
CA ALA A 512 24.35 1.27 -10.23
C ALA A 512 23.40 0.32 -10.97
N LYS A 513 22.08 0.43 -10.76
CA LYS A 513 21.08 -0.35 -11.50
C LYS A 513 20.40 0.44 -12.61
N ASP A 514 19.96 -0.29 -13.63
CA ASP A 514 19.18 0.22 -14.75
C ASP A 514 17.68 0.20 -14.44
N TYR A 515 17.05 1.37 -14.45
CA TYR A 515 15.61 1.53 -14.33
C TYR A 515 15.02 1.97 -15.67
N LYS A 516 14.08 1.19 -16.20
CA LYS A 516 13.45 1.47 -17.50
C LYS A 516 12.07 2.08 -17.28
N PHE A 517 11.78 3.15 -18.01
CA PHE A 517 10.48 3.82 -17.97
C PHE A 517 10.00 4.13 -19.38
N LEU A 518 8.68 4.10 -19.57
CA LEU A 518 8.00 4.71 -20.68
C LEU A 518 7.64 6.14 -20.33
N ILE A 519 8.16 7.09 -21.11
CA ILE A 519 7.72 8.48 -21.07
C ILE A 519 6.50 8.60 -21.97
N LYS A 520 5.39 9.02 -21.38
CA LYS A 520 4.10 9.14 -22.06
C LYS A 520 3.68 10.60 -22.02
N PHE A 521 3.61 11.21 -23.19
CA PHE A 521 3.25 12.61 -23.40
C PHE A 521 1.86 12.72 -24.00
N GLY A 522 1.15 13.81 -23.68
CA GLY A 522 -0.15 14.16 -24.23
C GLY A 522 -1.33 13.50 -23.51
N GLU A 523 -1.09 12.77 -22.42
CA GLU A 523 -2.11 12.08 -21.65
C GLU A 523 -1.93 12.30 -20.15
N ASP A 524 -3.06 12.32 -19.43
CA ASP A 524 -3.12 12.43 -17.98
C ASP A 524 -3.12 11.02 -17.36
N LEU A 525 -2.03 10.67 -16.67
CA LEU A 525 -1.86 9.33 -16.08
C LEU A 525 -2.44 9.19 -14.68
N ARG A 526 -3.18 10.19 -14.16
CA ARG A 526 -3.79 10.10 -12.82
C ARG A 526 -4.74 8.92 -12.73
N GLN A 527 -5.53 8.66 -13.77
CA GLN A 527 -6.45 7.52 -13.80
C GLN A 527 -5.70 6.19 -13.76
N ASP A 528 -4.67 6.02 -14.60
CA ASP A 528 -3.80 4.84 -14.61
C ASP A 528 -3.15 4.61 -13.23
N GLN A 529 -2.65 5.68 -12.59
CA GLN A 529 -2.08 5.62 -11.24
C GLN A 529 -3.13 5.13 -10.21
N ARG A 530 -4.38 5.61 -10.29
CA ARG A 530 -5.44 5.16 -9.38
C ARG A 530 -5.77 3.69 -9.55
N ILE A 531 -5.79 3.20 -10.80
CA ILE A 531 -6.02 1.78 -11.07
C ILE A 531 -4.91 0.93 -10.44
N GLN A 532 -3.64 1.33 -10.56
CA GLN A 532 -2.52 0.64 -9.90
C GLN A 532 -2.65 0.66 -8.37
N GLN A 533 -3.09 1.77 -7.77
CA GLN A 533 -3.36 1.85 -6.33
C GLN A 533 -4.48 0.89 -5.89
N VAL A 534 -5.55 0.78 -6.70
CA VAL A 534 -6.65 -0.18 -6.46
C VAL A 534 -6.12 -1.61 -6.55
N PHE A 535 -5.32 -1.96 -7.54
CA PHE A 535 -4.71 -3.29 -7.63
C PHE A 535 -3.77 -3.58 -6.44
N GLY A 536 -3.01 -2.60 -5.98
CA GLY A 536 -2.23 -2.71 -4.75
C GLY A 536 -3.10 -3.00 -3.52
N HIS A 537 -4.28 -2.37 -3.42
CA HIS A 537 -5.24 -2.65 -2.36
C HIS A 537 -5.91 -4.04 -2.52
N MET A 538 -6.28 -4.44 -3.73
CA MET A 538 -6.79 -5.78 -4.02
C MET A 538 -5.78 -6.85 -3.59
N ASN A 539 -4.49 -6.66 -3.90
CA ASN A 539 -3.42 -7.55 -3.45
C ASN A 539 -3.31 -7.63 -1.93
N HIS A 540 -3.58 -6.55 -1.21
CA HIS A 540 -3.65 -6.59 0.25
C HIS A 540 -4.82 -7.46 0.72
N VAL A 541 -6.01 -7.30 0.14
CA VAL A 541 -7.19 -8.12 0.47
C VAL A 541 -6.97 -9.61 0.14
N LEU A 542 -6.40 -9.91 -1.03
CA LEU A 542 -6.06 -11.28 -1.45
C LEU A 542 -5.08 -11.94 -0.46
N ARG A 543 -4.07 -11.21 0.01
CA ARG A 543 -3.10 -11.72 1.00
C ARG A 543 -3.72 -12.02 2.37
N THR A 544 -4.80 -11.33 2.75
CA THR A 544 -5.45 -11.52 4.05
C THR A 544 -6.27 -12.81 4.11
N ASN A 545 -6.76 -13.30 2.96
CA ASN A 545 -7.50 -14.55 2.87
C ASN A 545 -6.56 -15.74 2.51
N PRO A 546 -6.41 -16.76 3.38
CA PRO A 546 -5.50 -17.89 3.15
C PRO A 546 -5.64 -18.55 1.78
N GLU A 547 -6.86 -18.75 1.27
CA GLU A 547 -7.13 -19.43 0.00
C GLU A 547 -6.64 -18.63 -1.22
N SER A 548 -6.67 -17.30 -1.12
CA SER A 548 -6.23 -16.39 -2.18
C SER A 548 -4.89 -15.73 -1.88
N SER A 549 -4.23 -16.11 -0.78
CA SER A 549 -2.96 -15.54 -0.33
C SER A 549 -1.82 -15.74 -1.34
N ARG A 550 -1.96 -16.76 -2.19
CA ARG A 550 -1.04 -17.10 -3.29
C ARG A 550 -1.38 -16.38 -4.59
N LEU A 551 -2.52 -15.69 -4.67
CA LEU A 551 -2.93 -14.91 -5.83
C LEU A 551 -2.44 -13.46 -5.66
N SER A 552 -1.91 -12.92 -6.75
CA SER A 552 -1.55 -11.51 -6.82
C SER A 552 -1.75 -10.99 -8.23
N ILE A 553 -2.19 -9.75 -8.31
CA ILE A 553 -2.20 -8.95 -9.53
C ILE A 553 -0.80 -8.33 -9.66
N ASP A 554 -0.12 -8.56 -10.78
CA ASP A 554 1.15 -7.88 -11.07
C ASP A 554 0.90 -6.38 -11.29
N THR A 555 1.47 -5.55 -10.41
CA THR A 555 1.38 -4.08 -10.46
C THR A 555 2.66 -3.47 -10.98
N TYR A 556 2.57 -2.27 -11.56
CA TYR A 556 3.71 -1.49 -12.02
C TYR A 556 3.58 -0.02 -11.64
N GLY A 557 4.70 0.68 -11.50
CA GLY A 557 4.73 2.10 -11.14
C GLY A 557 4.14 3.00 -12.22
N VAL A 558 3.23 3.90 -11.82
CA VAL A 558 2.73 4.99 -12.66
C VAL A 558 2.90 6.30 -11.90
N VAL A 559 3.64 7.24 -12.49
CA VAL A 559 3.95 8.53 -11.90
C VAL A 559 3.49 9.65 -12.83
N PRO A 560 2.33 10.26 -12.58
CA PRO A 560 1.90 11.49 -13.24
C PRO A 560 2.84 12.64 -12.81
N LEU A 561 3.44 13.33 -13.78
CA LEU A 561 4.40 14.42 -13.53
C LEU A 561 3.79 15.81 -13.83
N LYS A 562 3.02 15.90 -14.91
CA LYS A 562 2.21 17.05 -15.34
C LYS A 562 0.88 16.53 -15.90
N ASN A 563 -0.07 17.43 -16.15
CA ASN A 563 -1.38 17.07 -16.73
C ASN A 563 -1.27 16.38 -18.11
N ASN A 564 -0.13 16.51 -18.79
CA ASN A 564 0.13 15.93 -20.11
C ASN A 564 1.44 15.12 -20.17
N LEU A 565 2.06 14.81 -19.03
CA LEU A 565 3.33 14.09 -18.98
C LEU A 565 3.35 13.16 -17.79
N GLY A 566 3.74 11.91 -18.03
CA GLY A 566 4.00 10.99 -16.93
C GLY A 566 4.96 9.86 -17.32
N MET A 567 5.36 9.12 -16.30
CA MET A 567 6.26 7.98 -16.40
C MET A 567 5.51 6.71 -16.02
N ILE A 568 5.70 5.66 -16.81
CA ILE A 568 5.22 4.31 -16.51
C ILE A 568 6.43 3.38 -16.41
N GLU A 569 6.51 2.60 -15.34
CA GLU A 569 7.55 1.60 -15.18
C GLU A 569 7.52 0.58 -16.33
N TRP A 570 8.68 0.27 -16.89
CA TRP A 570 8.79 -0.73 -17.95
C TRP A 570 9.04 -2.12 -17.35
N VAL A 571 8.04 -2.98 -17.44
CA VAL A 571 8.16 -4.39 -17.05
C VAL A 571 9.00 -5.14 -18.08
N SER A 572 10.23 -5.49 -17.70
CA SER A 572 11.17 -6.18 -18.58
C SER A 572 10.72 -7.61 -18.93
N ARG A 573 11.18 -8.12 -20.08
CA ARG A 573 10.86 -9.48 -20.59
C ARG A 573 9.36 -9.72 -20.84
N THR A 574 8.62 -8.67 -21.15
CA THR A 574 7.23 -8.75 -21.58
C THR A 574 7.12 -8.46 -23.08
N THR A 575 6.09 -9.00 -23.71
CA THR A 575 5.68 -8.70 -25.09
C THR A 575 4.17 -8.51 -25.10
N SER A 576 3.64 -7.70 -26.01
CA SER A 576 2.19 -7.64 -26.17
C SER A 576 1.65 -8.98 -26.65
N LEU A 577 0.43 -9.34 -26.23
CA LEU A 577 -0.23 -10.57 -26.69
C LEU A 577 -0.40 -10.55 -28.22
N PHE A 578 -0.71 -9.39 -28.80
CA PHE A 578 -0.82 -9.21 -30.24
C PHE A 578 0.50 -9.54 -30.95
N GLU A 579 1.63 -9.01 -30.49
CA GLU A 579 2.95 -9.32 -31.04
C GLU A 579 3.28 -10.80 -30.88
N LEU A 580 2.98 -11.40 -29.72
CA LEU A 580 3.20 -12.83 -29.49
C LEU A 580 2.41 -13.70 -30.49
N LEU A 581 1.15 -13.35 -30.76
CA LEU A 581 0.27 -14.09 -31.68
C LEU A 581 0.62 -13.88 -33.16
N THR A 582 1.16 -12.70 -33.50
CA THR A 582 1.49 -12.34 -34.89
C THR A 582 2.94 -12.63 -35.27
N ARG A 583 3.80 -12.94 -34.29
CA ARG A 583 5.17 -13.38 -34.53
C ARG A 583 5.15 -14.69 -35.30
N LYS A 584 5.40 -14.62 -36.61
CA LYS A 584 5.61 -15.81 -37.44
C LYS A 584 6.77 -16.60 -36.84
N ARG A 585 6.55 -17.89 -36.61
CA ARG A 585 7.58 -18.83 -36.13
C ARG A 585 8.71 -18.95 -37.13
#